data_AF-A0A2S9E3D6-F1
#
_entry.id   AF-A0A2S9E3D6-F1
#
_cell.length_a   1.000
_cell.length_b   1.000
_cell.length_c   1.000
_cell.angle_alpha   90.00
_cell.angle_beta   90.00
_cell.angle_gamma   90.00
#
_symmetry.space_group_name_H-M   'P 1'
#
loop_
_entity.id
_entity.type
_entity.pdbx_description
1 polymer ?
#
loop_
_entity_poly.entity_id
_entity_poly.type
_entity_poly.pdbx_seq_one_letter_code
_entity_poly.pdbx_strand_id
1 'polypeptide(L)'
;MLQTRSVWSMGTAGMRRECRQAKARGSCWSVRADALRWMAMMVHRHCWCSRKQPRCSPMAGRAWRSPTNSIWWATTCCSAAGTASWMRPSVRRYPHVSRRAKHFSCRCLRRNDPIRSFVLMPFFGFRAKDADCVLLRSTHQDRGTVTMRPELLLPARMASQLLLEPAESILSAAGHMLAVQSQDFTAGRYALAQRAGIGVTRAQVDELFSSGKLVRSWAMRGTLHICLPQDLKWLMESTKERTLRANAPRLRELEIDANAIEQAAGVVASYLADHGRASRDALFAELNSHGMPTAGQRGIHLLMVLVQHGLICLGPIPADAKLAAQDFVLLERGVTEHQEPENPLHELLLRYLGSHGPATLRDAAWYTGQTLTTMRRTASELGTSLVQVGVDEHGDAYWVVTGSRAEQSLEAPGLLGLPLRLLGGFDEYYLSYANRRPIADEAMQRQIAPGKNGMFLPFWLEQGRAKEVWNAKAAPADPIGAALHQRYLEFRTIRQPAKD
;
A
#
# COMPACT_ATOMS: atom_id res chain seq x y z
N MET A 1 -7.59 21.22 46.18
CA MET A 1 -7.08 20.42 47.31
C MET A 1 -6.69 19.06 46.72
N LEU A 2 -5.42 18.65 46.75
CA LEU A 2 -4.65 18.10 47.89
C LEU A 2 -5.25 16.76 48.39
N GLN A 3 -4.48 15.68 48.63
CA GLN A 3 -3.11 15.35 48.19
C GLN A 3 -2.82 13.83 48.39
N THR A 4 -1.86 13.33 47.61
CA THR A 4 -1.17 12.02 47.60
C THR A 4 -0.72 11.39 48.95
N ARG A 5 -0.79 10.05 49.05
CA ARG A 5 0.23 9.08 49.59
C ARG A 5 -0.35 7.65 49.45
N SER A 6 0.29 6.57 48.97
CA SER A 6 1.68 6.08 48.82
C SER A 6 2.27 5.35 50.05
N VAL A 7 2.25 4.01 50.03
CA VAL A 7 3.09 3.10 50.85
C VAL A 7 3.58 1.95 49.95
N TRP A 8 4.75 1.38 50.26
CA TRP A 8 5.53 0.49 49.39
C TRP A 8 5.56 -0.98 49.86
N SER A 9 6.10 -1.83 48.97
CA SER A 9 6.82 -3.08 49.24
C SER A 9 6.05 -4.39 49.49
N MET A 10 6.30 -5.36 48.59
CA MET A 10 6.37 -6.78 48.93
C MET A 10 7.73 -7.32 48.47
N GLY A 11 8.52 -7.86 49.42
CA GLY A 11 9.83 -8.44 49.12
C GLY A 11 9.74 -9.87 48.58
N THR A 12 10.85 -10.36 48.04
CA THR A 12 11.00 -11.69 47.40
C THR A 12 10.71 -12.90 48.31
N ALA A 13 10.48 -12.69 49.60
CA ALA A 13 10.00 -13.69 50.54
C ALA A 13 8.48 -13.98 50.39
N GLY A 14 7.66 -13.00 50.02
CA GLY A 14 6.20 -13.14 49.91
C GLY A 14 5.78 -14.16 48.85
N MET A 15 6.22 -13.94 47.60
CA MET A 15 5.95 -14.83 46.46
C MET A 15 6.37 -16.30 46.73
N ARG A 16 7.37 -16.54 47.58
CA ARG A 16 7.83 -17.91 47.93
C ARG A 16 6.85 -18.67 48.84
N ARG A 17 5.92 -18.02 49.54
CA ARG A 17 4.82 -18.69 50.25
C ARG A 17 3.69 -19.08 49.30
N GLU A 18 3.24 -18.15 48.46
CA GLU A 18 2.16 -18.40 47.49
C GLU A 18 2.53 -19.50 46.50
N CYS A 19 3.76 -19.48 45.97
CA CYS A 19 4.24 -20.53 45.05
C CYS A 19 4.30 -21.93 45.71
N ARG A 20 4.43 -22.02 47.04
CA ARG A 20 4.32 -23.30 47.77
C ARG A 20 2.87 -23.74 47.98
N GLN A 21 1.95 -22.81 48.23
CA GLN A 21 0.52 -23.11 48.39
C GLN A 21 -0.15 -23.48 47.05
N ALA A 22 0.21 -22.83 45.94
CA ALA A 22 -0.26 -23.18 44.61
C ALA A 22 0.14 -24.63 44.22
N LYS A 23 1.37 -25.04 44.57
CA LYS A 23 1.90 -26.38 44.26
C LYS A 23 1.18 -27.52 45.00
N ALA A 24 0.37 -27.21 46.00
CA ALA A 24 -0.46 -28.17 46.73
C ALA A 24 -1.90 -28.32 46.18
N ARG A 25 -2.28 -27.58 45.13
CA ARG A 25 -3.67 -27.54 44.59
C ARG A 25 -3.82 -28.01 43.12
N GLY A 26 -2.79 -28.64 42.54
CA GLY A 26 -2.91 -29.42 41.30
C GLY A 26 -3.14 -28.67 39.98
N SER A 27 -3.34 -27.35 39.98
CA SER A 27 -3.62 -26.56 38.77
C SER A 27 -2.34 -26.07 38.06
N CYS A 28 -1.97 -26.72 36.94
CA CYS A 28 -0.68 -26.50 36.26
C CYS A 28 -0.78 -25.94 34.81
N TRP A 29 -1.79 -25.12 34.51
CA TRP A 29 -2.00 -24.51 33.17
C TRP A 29 -2.34 -23.01 33.26
N SER A 30 -1.39 -22.19 33.74
CA SER A 30 -1.43 -20.72 33.61
C SER A 30 -0.05 -20.08 33.76
N VAL A 31 0.66 -20.40 34.85
CA VAL A 31 1.90 -19.73 35.32
C VAL A 31 3.11 -19.82 34.36
N ARG A 32 3.04 -20.59 33.26
CA ARG A 32 4.13 -20.69 32.27
C ARG A 32 4.19 -19.53 31.27
N ALA A 33 3.13 -18.75 31.08
CA ALA A 33 3.10 -17.67 30.09
C ALA A 33 3.99 -16.48 30.48
N ASP A 34 3.81 -15.94 31.69
CA ASP A 34 4.46 -14.69 32.10
C ASP A 34 5.94 -14.85 32.46
N ALA A 35 6.34 -16.03 32.95
CA ALA A 35 7.74 -16.35 33.22
C ALA A 35 8.62 -16.30 31.96
N LEU A 36 8.08 -16.70 30.80
CA LEU A 36 8.80 -16.66 29.52
C LEU A 36 8.95 -15.23 28.98
N ARG A 37 8.00 -14.33 29.26
CA ARG A 37 8.10 -12.91 28.89
C ARG A 37 9.23 -12.20 29.63
N TRP A 38 9.48 -12.51 30.91
CA TRP A 38 10.53 -11.84 31.69
C TRP A 38 11.95 -12.34 31.37
N MET A 39 12.15 -13.63 31.09
CA MET A 39 13.49 -14.15 30.77
C MET A 39 14.05 -13.60 29.44
N ALA A 40 13.20 -13.22 28.49
CA ALA A 40 13.62 -12.66 27.22
C ALA A 40 14.32 -11.29 27.33
N MET A 41 14.03 -10.50 28.37
CA MET A 41 14.55 -9.12 28.51
C MET A 41 15.92 -9.01 29.20
N MET A 42 16.50 -10.10 29.72
CA MET A 42 17.77 -10.06 30.48
C MET A 42 18.99 -10.68 29.78
N VAL A 43 18.83 -11.41 28.66
CA VAL A 43 19.95 -12.11 28.00
C VAL A 43 20.49 -11.31 26.80
N HIS A 44 20.91 -10.07 27.04
CA HIS A 44 21.62 -9.26 26.02
C HIS A 44 22.79 -8.42 26.58
N ARG A 45 23.54 -8.95 27.56
CA ARG A 45 24.88 -8.46 27.91
C ARG A 45 25.89 -9.60 28.05
N HIS A 46 27.00 -9.45 27.33
CA HIS A 46 28.27 -10.20 27.36
C HIS A 46 28.24 -11.71 27.67
N CYS A 47 28.55 -12.51 26.65
CA CYS A 47 29.46 -13.66 26.80
C CYS A 47 30.31 -13.83 25.54
N TRP A 48 31.60 -13.46 25.63
CA TRP A 48 32.62 -13.80 24.64
C TRP A 48 33.56 -14.82 25.27
N CYS A 49 33.38 -16.10 24.94
CA CYS A 49 34.33 -17.13 25.36
C CYS A 49 34.39 -18.30 24.37
N SER A 50 35.45 -19.08 24.48
CA SER A 50 35.91 -19.99 23.42
C SER A 50 35.73 -21.47 23.77
N ARG A 51 35.55 -22.32 22.73
CA ARG A 51 36.33 -23.55 22.44
C ARG A 51 35.53 -24.72 21.83
N LYS A 52 36.19 -25.29 20.81
CA LYS A 52 36.27 -26.71 20.43
C LYS A 52 35.09 -27.41 19.73
N GLN A 53 35.46 -28.10 18.66
CA GLN A 53 34.75 -29.22 18.03
C GLN A 53 34.72 -30.44 18.98
N PRO A 54 33.95 -31.49 18.63
CA PRO A 54 34.63 -32.64 18.03
C PRO A 54 34.07 -33.04 16.65
N ARG A 55 34.88 -33.81 15.90
CA ARG A 55 34.46 -34.51 14.67
C ARG A 55 33.92 -35.91 15.02
N CYS A 56 32.99 -36.43 14.22
CA CYS A 56 32.89 -37.87 13.94
C CYS A 56 32.35 -38.13 12.52
N SER A 57 32.69 -39.30 11.99
CA SER A 57 32.73 -39.64 10.55
C SER A 57 31.39 -40.12 9.96
N PRO A 58 31.25 -40.28 8.63
CA PRO A 58 29.95 -40.40 7.95
C PRO A 58 29.48 -41.84 7.68
N MET A 59 28.22 -41.97 7.24
CA MET A 59 27.72 -43.15 6.50
C MET A 59 27.46 -42.79 5.04
N ALA A 60 27.48 -43.79 4.16
CA ALA A 60 27.43 -43.64 2.71
C ALA A 60 26.43 -44.60 2.05
N GLY A 61 25.98 -44.23 0.84
CA GLY A 61 25.10 -45.04 -0.01
C GLY A 61 23.78 -44.30 -0.35
N ARG A 62 23.27 -44.35 -1.58
CA ARG A 62 23.75 -45.05 -2.79
C ARG A 62 23.49 -44.16 -4.02
N ALA A 63 24.35 -44.27 -5.02
CA ALA A 63 24.08 -43.72 -6.35
C ALA A 63 23.19 -44.66 -7.16
N TRP A 64 22.44 -44.11 -8.11
CA TRP A 64 21.94 -44.83 -9.28
C TRP A 64 22.48 -44.15 -10.54
N ARG A 65 22.73 -44.94 -11.59
CA ARG A 65 23.35 -44.47 -12.84
C ARG A 65 22.30 -44.15 -13.90
N SER A 66 22.71 -43.34 -14.88
CA SER A 66 22.06 -43.21 -16.19
C SER A 66 22.21 -44.51 -17.01
N PRO A 67 21.66 -44.53 -18.24
CA PRO A 67 22.58 -44.31 -19.35
C PRO A 67 22.02 -43.44 -20.50
N THR A 68 22.93 -42.74 -21.21
CA THR A 68 22.95 -42.44 -22.68
C THR A 68 21.69 -41.86 -23.37
N ASN A 69 21.81 -40.93 -24.34
CA ASN A 69 22.77 -41.00 -25.45
C ASN A 69 23.20 -39.63 -26.01
N SER A 70 24.09 -39.64 -27.00
CA SER A 70 25.01 -38.53 -27.30
C SER A 70 24.81 -37.83 -28.66
N ILE A 71 25.15 -36.54 -28.69
CA ILE A 71 25.87 -35.78 -29.76
C ILE A 71 25.41 -35.96 -31.23
N TRP A 72 25.09 -34.83 -31.88
CA TRP A 72 25.58 -34.52 -33.24
C TRP A 72 25.88 -33.02 -33.40
N TRP A 73 26.88 -32.68 -34.21
CA TRP A 73 27.21 -31.31 -34.63
C TRP A 73 26.58 -31.00 -35.99
N ALA A 74 26.18 -29.75 -36.23
CA ALA A 74 26.04 -29.20 -37.57
C ALA A 74 26.21 -27.67 -37.55
N THR A 75 27.23 -27.16 -38.26
CA THR A 75 27.42 -25.73 -38.52
C THR A 75 27.39 -25.54 -40.03
N THR A 76 26.50 -24.69 -40.56
CA THR A 76 26.49 -24.34 -41.98
C THR A 76 26.09 -22.87 -42.17
N CYS A 77 26.78 -22.17 -43.07
CA CYS A 77 26.56 -20.77 -43.38
C CYS A 77 26.54 -20.60 -44.91
N CYS A 78 25.50 -19.93 -45.45
CA CYS A 78 25.35 -19.43 -46.84
C CYS A 78 23.91 -18.85 -46.98
N SER A 79 23.58 -17.91 -47.88
CA SER A 79 24.39 -17.03 -48.76
C SER A 79 23.47 -16.02 -49.50
N ALA A 80 24.03 -14.88 -49.95
CA ALA A 80 23.45 -13.85 -50.84
C ALA A 80 22.22 -13.06 -50.28
N ALA A 81 22.05 -11.73 -50.41
CA ALA A 81 22.49 -10.67 -51.36
C ALA A 81 21.52 -10.44 -52.55
N GLY A 82 20.99 -9.21 -52.69
CA GLY A 82 20.03 -8.83 -53.75
C GLY A 82 19.45 -7.41 -53.68
N THR A 83 20.23 -6.42 -54.13
CA THR A 83 19.87 -5.13 -54.79
C THR A 83 18.52 -4.40 -54.57
N ALA A 84 18.59 -3.07 -54.42
CA ALA A 84 17.47 -2.12 -54.33
C ALA A 84 16.91 -1.64 -55.69
N SER A 85 15.72 -0.99 -55.70
CA SER A 85 15.47 0.26 -56.48
C SER A 85 14.14 0.99 -56.18
N TRP A 86 14.23 2.32 -56.06
CA TRP A 86 13.27 3.43 -56.26
C TRP A 86 11.80 3.19 -56.70
N MET A 87 10.84 3.91 -56.07
CA MET A 87 10.16 5.08 -56.70
C MET A 87 9.21 5.90 -55.78
N ARG A 88 9.12 7.21 -56.09
CA ARG A 88 8.11 8.27 -55.78
C ARG A 88 7.97 9.09 -57.10
N PRO A 89 7.04 10.07 -57.33
CA PRO A 89 6.26 10.88 -56.37
C PRO A 89 4.82 11.27 -56.80
N SER A 90 4.17 12.19 -56.07
CA SER A 90 3.25 13.21 -56.62
C SER A 90 3.26 14.49 -55.75
N VAL A 91 2.86 15.65 -56.31
CA VAL A 91 3.12 17.01 -55.72
C VAL A 91 2.06 18.04 -56.16
N ARG A 92 1.60 18.94 -55.25
CA ARG A 92 1.09 20.34 -55.41
C ARG A 92 0.31 20.77 -54.13
N ARG A 93 0.20 22.05 -53.71
CA ARG A 93 0.87 23.33 -54.05
C ARG A 93 0.73 24.35 -52.86
N TYR A 94 1.49 25.44 -52.91
CA TYR A 94 1.57 26.59 -51.96
C TYR A 94 0.43 27.63 -52.18
N PRO A 95 0.11 28.59 -51.23
CA PRO A 95 0.96 29.78 -50.99
C PRO A 95 1.00 30.42 -49.56
N HIS A 96 1.91 31.40 -49.47
CA HIS A 96 2.29 32.37 -48.42
C HIS A 96 1.17 32.89 -47.47
N VAL A 97 1.45 33.51 -46.30
CA VAL A 97 2.68 34.19 -45.78
C VAL A 97 2.86 33.87 -44.25
N SER A 98 3.69 34.49 -43.37
CA SER A 98 4.40 35.79 -43.30
C SER A 98 5.78 35.69 -42.57
N ARG A 99 6.12 36.62 -41.65
CA ARG A 99 7.35 36.63 -40.82
C ARG A 99 7.14 37.36 -39.47
N ARG A 100 7.78 36.87 -38.40
CA ARG A 100 8.48 37.73 -37.41
C ARG A 100 9.56 36.92 -36.68
N ALA A 101 10.77 37.46 -36.65
CA ALA A 101 11.90 36.92 -35.90
C ALA A 101 12.44 37.97 -34.94
N LYS A 102 12.95 37.54 -33.78
CA LYS A 102 13.85 38.33 -32.93
C LYS A 102 14.98 37.41 -32.45
N HIS A 103 16.22 37.76 -32.77
CA HIS A 103 17.36 37.33 -31.96
C HIS A 103 17.38 38.16 -30.67
N PHE A 104 17.95 37.62 -29.60
CA PHE A 104 19.06 38.30 -28.92
C PHE A 104 19.86 37.31 -28.06
N SER A 105 21.14 37.60 -27.83
CA SER A 105 22.06 36.76 -27.07
C SER A 105 22.72 37.54 -25.94
N CYS A 106 22.95 36.87 -24.80
CA CYS A 106 24.02 37.17 -23.85
C CYS A 106 24.46 35.82 -23.23
N ARG A 107 25.73 35.39 -23.24
CA ARG A 107 27.04 36.04 -22.98
C ARG A 107 27.42 35.96 -21.49
N CYS A 108 28.35 35.07 -21.17
CA CYS A 108 29.01 34.98 -19.87
C CYS A 108 29.92 36.19 -19.61
N LEU A 109 30.18 36.51 -18.34
CA LEU A 109 31.10 37.55 -17.90
C LEU A 109 32.07 37.03 -16.83
N ARG A 110 33.33 37.51 -16.88
CA ARG A 110 34.37 37.36 -15.85
C ARG A 110 35.18 38.66 -15.78
N ARG A 111 35.42 39.17 -14.57
CA ARG A 111 36.64 39.86 -14.07
C ARG A 111 36.43 40.17 -12.56
N ASN A 112 37.36 39.88 -11.65
CA ASN A 112 38.51 40.71 -11.18
C ASN A 112 38.03 42.07 -10.61
N ASP A 113 38.48 42.61 -9.46
CA ASP A 113 39.50 42.26 -8.43
C ASP A 113 39.40 43.35 -7.29
N PRO A 114 40.33 43.53 -6.31
CA PRO A 114 41.02 42.63 -5.37
C PRO A 114 40.97 43.17 -3.89
N ILE A 115 41.74 42.60 -2.93
CA ILE A 115 42.67 43.29 -1.96
C ILE A 115 43.03 42.44 -0.70
N ARG A 116 44.36 42.30 -0.47
CA ARG A 116 45.19 42.10 0.77
C ARG A 116 44.58 41.43 2.03
N SER A 117 45.06 40.28 2.56
CA SER A 117 46.39 39.90 3.13
C SER A 117 46.58 40.20 4.64
N PHE A 118 47.00 39.21 5.47
CA PHE A 118 48.12 39.31 6.46
C PHE A 118 48.44 38.01 7.26
N VAL A 119 49.75 37.66 7.33
CA VAL A 119 50.52 36.99 8.44
C VAL A 119 50.35 35.48 8.79
N LEU A 120 51.36 34.93 9.51
CA LEU A 120 51.87 33.55 9.53
C LEU A 120 51.47 32.64 10.73
N MET A 121 51.68 31.33 10.50
CA MET A 121 52.16 30.21 11.37
C MET A 121 52.84 30.53 12.74
N PRO A 122 53.00 29.55 13.70
CA PRO A 122 53.20 28.10 13.47
C PRO A 122 52.50 27.08 14.42
N PHE A 123 52.85 25.79 14.24
CA PHE A 123 52.41 24.59 15.01
C PHE A 123 53.07 24.45 16.40
N PHE A 124 52.33 23.90 17.38
CA PHE A 124 52.68 22.81 18.34
C PHE A 124 51.51 22.73 19.37
N GLY A 125 51.10 21.58 19.93
CA GLY A 125 51.51 20.20 19.70
C GLY A 125 51.07 19.27 20.85
N PHE A 126 49.78 18.88 20.91
CA PHE A 126 49.23 18.04 21.98
C PHE A 126 48.78 16.66 21.46
N ARG A 127 49.17 15.58 22.16
CA ARG A 127 48.69 14.21 21.91
C ARG A 127 47.60 13.85 22.93
N ALA A 128 46.36 13.75 22.47
CA ALA A 128 45.37 12.87 23.09
C ALA A 128 45.32 11.55 22.32
N LYS A 129 45.19 10.41 23.02
CA LYS A 129 44.87 9.12 22.42
C LYS A 129 43.44 8.76 22.84
N ASP A 130 42.49 8.96 21.94
CA ASP A 130 41.16 8.35 22.05
C ASP A 130 40.77 7.78 20.69
N ALA A 131 39.88 6.78 20.71
CA ALA A 131 39.52 6.03 19.51
C ALA A 131 38.41 6.73 18.74
N ASP A 132 38.71 7.20 17.51
CA ASP A 132 37.73 7.75 16.59
C ASP A 132 36.71 6.68 16.17
N CYS A 133 35.62 6.59 16.92
CA CYS A 133 34.41 5.91 16.50
C CYS A 133 33.72 6.81 15.45
N VAL A 134 34.14 6.69 14.19
CA VAL A 134 33.72 7.57 13.09
C VAL A 134 32.21 7.49 12.87
N LEU A 135 31.50 8.43 13.50
CA LEU A 135 30.09 8.71 13.24
C LEU A 135 29.96 9.27 11.82
N LEU A 136 29.58 8.43 10.87
CA LEU A 136 29.27 8.81 9.48
C LEU A 136 27.98 9.64 9.38
N ARG A 137 27.99 10.84 9.95
CA ARG A 137 27.12 11.94 9.50
C ARG A 137 27.61 12.45 8.14
N SER A 138 27.43 11.62 7.13
CA SER A 138 27.59 11.98 5.73
C SER A 138 26.71 13.19 5.41
N THR A 139 27.31 14.28 4.97
CA THR A 139 26.57 15.41 4.38
C THR A 139 25.83 14.96 3.13
N HIS A 140 24.66 15.55 2.86
CA HIS A 140 23.85 15.26 1.67
C HIS A 140 24.50 15.79 0.37
N GLN A 141 25.41 15.01 -0.22
CA GLN A 141 25.85 15.15 -1.61
C GLN A 141 26.50 13.85 -2.11
N ASP A 142 26.31 13.55 -3.40
CA ASP A 142 26.86 12.40 -4.15
C ASP A 142 26.83 11.01 -3.48
N ARG A 143 25.60 10.55 -3.17
CA ARG A 143 25.29 9.15 -3.48
C ARG A 143 25.08 9.03 -4.98
N GLY A 144 26.10 8.56 -5.72
CA GLY A 144 25.96 8.23 -7.14
C GLY A 144 24.77 7.28 -7.38
N THR A 145 24.13 7.36 -8.54
CA THR A 145 22.76 6.86 -8.77
C THR A 145 22.62 5.33 -8.68
N VAL A 146 22.53 4.77 -7.47
CA VAL A 146 22.41 3.33 -7.23
C VAL A 146 21.03 2.82 -7.64
N THR A 147 21.00 1.81 -8.51
CA THR A 147 19.78 1.04 -8.82
C THR A 147 19.28 0.34 -7.57
N MET A 148 18.01 0.56 -7.23
CA MET A 148 17.35 -0.04 -6.07
C MET A 148 17.32 -1.57 -6.20
N ARG A 149 17.94 -2.25 -5.23
CA ARG A 149 18.04 -3.71 -5.19
C ARG A 149 16.71 -4.35 -4.77
N PRO A 150 16.20 -5.39 -5.46
CA PRO A 150 14.96 -6.07 -5.07
C PRO A 150 14.95 -6.57 -3.62
N GLU A 151 16.11 -7.00 -3.13
CA GLU A 151 16.34 -7.52 -1.77
C GLU A 151 16.20 -6.44 -0.69
N LEU A 152 16.15 -5.16 -1.08
CA LEU A 152 15.88 -4.01 -0.19
C LEU A 152 14.49 -3.42 -0.45
N LEU A 153 14.05 -3.38 -1.70
CA LEU A 153 12.75 -2.83 -2.12
C LEU A 153 11.56 -3.60 -1.53
N LEU A 154 11.59 -4.93 -1.60
CA LEU A 154 10.46 -5.78 -1.22
C LEU A 154 10.24 -5.85 0.30
N PRO A 155 11.28 -6.00 1.16
CA PRO A 155 11.13 -5.84 2.60
C PRO A 155 10.53 -4.48 2.97
N ALA A 156 11.09 -3.40 2.43
CA ALA A 156 10.65 -2.04 2.76
C ALA A 156 9.19 -1.78 2.33
N ARG A 157 8.75 -2.30 1.18
CA ARG A 157 7.32 -2.26 0.79
C ARG A 157 6.42 -3.08 1.72
N MET A 158 6.87 -4.24 2.20
CA MET A 158 6.11 -5.03 3.18
C MET A 158 6.08 -4.37 4.57
N ALA A 159 7.12 -3.61 4.93
CA ALA A 159 7.16 -2.80 6.16
C ALA A 159 6.13 -1.67 6.08
N SER A 160 6.14 -0.89 4.99
CA SER A 160 5.21 0.22 4.78
C SER A 160 3.76 -0.24 4.69
N GLN A 161 3.47 -1.35 4.00
CA GLN A 161 2.11 -1.86 3.88
C GLN A 161 1.63 -2.69 5.08
N LEU A 162 2.31 -2.64 6.23
CA LEU A 162 1.94 -3.35 7.46
C LEU A 162 1.82 -4.89 7.29
N LEU A 163 2.58 -5.45 6.35
CA LEU A 163 2.60 -6.90 6.06
C LEU A 163 3.69 -7.64 6.83
N LEU A 164 4.71 -6.94 7.35
CA LEU A 164 5.68 -7.50 8.31
C LEU A 164 5.14 -7.39 9.74
N GLU A 165 4.90 -6.16 10.18
CA GLU A 165 4.25 -5.81 11.44
C GLU A 165 2.88 -5.20 11.13
N PRO A 166 1.76 -5.77 11.63
CA PRO A 166 0.46 -5.13 11.53
C PRO A 166 0.37 -3.91 12.45
N ALA A 167 -0.54 -2.99 12.16
CA ALA A 167 -0.93 -1.94 13.10
C ALA A 167 -1.75 -2.50 14.27
N GLU A 168 -1.80 -1.73 15.37
CA GLU A 168 -2.45 -2.09 16.64
C GLU A 168 -3.98 -2.24 16.54
N SER A 169 -4.61 -1.66 15.52
CA SER A 169 -6.05 -1.76 15.29
C SER A 169 -6.43 -1.67 13.81
N ILE A 170 -7.68 -2.02 13.51
CA ILE A 170 -8.28 -1.90 12.17
C ILE A 170 -8.32 -0.44 11.70
N LEU A 171 -8.61 0.50 12.61
CA LEU A 171 -8.67 1.93 12.30
C LEU A 171 -7.26 2.50 12.07
N SER A 172 -6.27 2.07 12.86
CA SER A 172 -4.86 2.40 12.66
C SER A 172 -4.36 1.90 11.30
N ALA A 173 -4.73 0.67 10.90
CA ALA A 173 -4.40 0.11 9.59
C ALA A 173 -5.09 0.88 8.44
N ALA A 174 -6.34 1.29 8.62
CA ALA A 174 -7.09 2.05 7.62
C ALA A 174 -6.52 3.47 7.41
N GLY A 175 -6.26 4.21 8.49
CA GLY A 175 -5.70 5.57 8.42
C GLY A 175 -4.26 5.60 7.90
N HIS A 176 -3.47 4.56 8.21
CA HIS A 176 -2.11 4.39 7.66
C HIS A 176 -2.14 4.08 6.15
N MET A 177 -2.96 3.12 5.71
CA MET A 177 -3.12 2.82 4.28
C MET A 177 -3.83 3.93 3.49
N LEU A 178 -4.47 4.88 4.17
CA LEU A 178 -5.34 5.96 3.67
C LEU A 178 -6.61 5.49 2.96
N ALA A 179 -6.46 4.59 2.00
CA ALA A 179 -7.54 3.99 1.23
C ALA A 179 -7.14 2.56 0.83
N VAL A 180 -8.03 1.58 1.02
CA VAL A 180 -7.81 0.18 0.63
C VAL A 180 -8.83 -0.23 -0.43
N GLN A 181 -8.39 -0.55 -1.64
CA GLN A 181 -9.29 -0.91 -2.73
C GLN A 181 -10.14 -2.14 -2.36
N SER A 182 -11.43 -2.02 -2.66
CA SER A 182 -12.49 -2.88 -2.14
C SER A 182 -13.56 -3.15 -3.20
N GLN A 183 -13.18 -3.15 -4.48
CA GLN A 183 -14.11 -3.41 -5.58
C GLN A 183 -14.80 -4.78 -5.40
N ASP A 184 -14.03 -5.80 -5.01
CA ASP A 184 -14.52 -6.89 -4.16
C ASP A 184 -14.44 -6.44 -2.69
N PHE A 185 -15.59 -6.25 -2.06
CA PHE A 185 -15.67 -5.79 -0.66
C PHE A 185 -15.18 -6.83 0.33
N THR A 186 -15.28 -8.12 0.02
CA THR A 186 -14.77 -9.21 0.87
C THR A 186 -13.25 -9.24 0.83
N ALA A 187 -12.67 -9.05 -0.35
CA ALA A 187 -11.22 -8.98 -0.51
C ALA A 187 -10.63 -7.71 0.13
N GLY A 188 -11.26 -6.54 -0.04
CA GLY A 188 -10.80 -5.29 0.61
C GLY A 188 -10.85 -5.35 2.13
N ARG A 189 -11.93 -5.91 2.72
CA ARG A 189 -12.01 -6.14 4.18
C ARG A 189 -10.94 -7.13 4.67
N TYR A 190 -10.63 -8.17 3.90
CA TYR A 190 -9.56 -9.11 4.22
C TYR A 190 -8.16 -8.48 4.11
N ALA A 191 -7.92 -7.66 3.09
CA ALA A 191 -6.69 -6.87 2.91
C ALA A 191 -6.43 -5.94 4.10
N LEU A 192 -7.49 -5.31 4.64
CA LEU A 192 -7.42 -4.50 5.86
C LEU A 192 -7.19 -5.38 7.11
N ALA A 193 -7.90 -6.49 7.25
CA ALA A 193 -7.76 -7.40 8.40
C ALA A 193 -6.37 -8.06 8.50
N GLN A 194 -5.67 -8.29 7.39
CA GLN A 194 -4.28 -8.76 7.39
C GLN A 194 -3.31 -7.72 7.99
N ARG A 195 -3.61 -6.43 7.82
CA ARG A 195 -2.77 -5.29 8.24
C ARG A 195 -3.08 -4.79 9.65
N ALA A 196 -4.10 -5.36 10.29
CA ALA A 196 -4.68 -4.92 11.57
C ALA A 196 -4.50 -5.92 12.73
N GLY A 197 -3.80 -7.04 12.51
CA GLY A 197 -3.44 -7.99 13.57
C GLY A 197 -3.60 -9.47 13.20
N ILE A 198 -3.30 -10.32 14.18
CA ILE A 198 -3.66 -11.75 14.18
C ILE A 198 -5.04 -11.89 14.85
N GLY A 199 -5.89 -12.78 14.34
CA GLY A 199 -7.22 -13.03 14.92
C GLY A 199 -8.31 -12.01 14.56
N VAL A 200 -7.99 -10.95 13.79
CA VAL A 200 -9.01 -10.01 13.28
C VAL A 200 -10.03 -10.75 12.43
N THR A 201 -11.27 -10.79 12.92
CA THR A 201 -12.41 -11.44 12.27
C THR A 201 -13.12 -10.49 11.31
N ARG A 202 -13.90 -11.04 10.39
CA ARG A 202 -14.76 -10.25 9.52
C ARG A 202 -15.82 -9.47 10.31
N ALA A 203 -16.38 -10.04 11.38
CA ALA A 203 -17.40 -9.36 12.20
C ALA A 203 -16.87 -8.06 12.82
N GLN A 204 -15.62 -8.04 13.29
CA GLN A 204 -14.98 -6.83 13.82
C GLN A 204 -14.73 -5.75 12.76
N VAL A 205 -14.54 -6.13 11.49
CA VAL A 205 -14.44 -5.17 10.38
C VAL A 205 -15.83 -4.67 9.96
N ASP A 206 -16.81 -5.57 9.87
CA ASP A 206 -18.18 -5.26 9.48
C ASP A 206 -18.87 -4.32 10.52
N GLU A 207 -18.59 -4.49 11.82
CA GLU A 207 -19.08 -3.61 12.89
C GLU A 207 -18.54 -2.17 12.81
N LEU A 208 -17.34 -1.96 12.25
CA LEU A 208 -16.82 -0.61 12.06
C LEU A 208 -17.55 0.14 10.93
N PHE A 209 -18.15 -0.56 9.96
CA PHE A 209 -19.10 0.04 9.01
C PHE A 209 -20.45 0.33 9.66
N SER A 210 -20.96 -0.59 10.50
CA SER A 210 -22.22 -0.40 11.25
C SER A 210 -22.16 0.81 12.19
N SER A 211 -21.01 1.02 12.85
CA SER A 211 -20.76 2.14 13.77
C SER A 211 -20.20 3.40 13.12
N GLY A 212 -20.15 3.47 11.78
CA GLY A 212 -19.72 4.66 11.02
C GLY A 212 -18.23 4.99 11.11
N LYS A 213 -17.39 4.11 11.67
CA LYS A 213 -15.93 4.30 11.86
C LYS A 213 -15.09 3.85 10.67
N LEU A 214 -15.69 3.14 9.72
CA LEU A 214 -15.19 2.91 8.37
C LEU A 214 -16.28 3.27 7.37
N VAL A 215 -15.88 3.90 6.27
CA VAL A 215 -16.74 4.23 5.13
C VAL A 215 -16.10 3.75 3.84
N ARG A 216 -16.90 3.65 2.77
CA ARG A 216 -16.45 3.19 1.46
C ARG A 216 -16.95 4.14 0.37
N SER A 217 -16.07 4.48 -0.56
CA SER A 217 -16.35 5.49 -1.60
C SER A 217 -15.52 5.30 -2.86
N TRP A 218 -15.94 5.94 -3.96
CA TRP A 218 -15.28 5.94 -5.27
C TRP A 218 -14.11 6.95 -5.32
N ALA A 219 -13.12 6.78 -4.44
CA ALA A 219 -11.95 7.66 -4.34
C ALA A 219 -10.93 7.40 -5.47
N MET A 220 -9.74 6.87 -5.14
CA MET A 220 -8.63 6.75 -6.08
C MET A 220 -9.01 6.05 -7.38
N ARG A 221 -8.66 6.67 -8.52
CA ARG A 221 -8.95 6.19 -9.89
C ARG A 221 -10.45 6.00 -10.18
N GLY A 222 -11.35 6.56 -9.38
CA GLY A 222 -12.80 6.34 -9.50
C GLY A 222 -13.23 4.91 -9.14
N THR A 223 -12.50 4.22 -8.26
CA THR A 223 -12.79 2.85 -7.83
C THR A 223 -13.09 2.77 -6.33
N LEU A 224 -13.86 1.76 -5.89
CA LEU A 224 -14.31 1.68 -4.49
C LEU A 224 -13.17 1.37 -3.53
N HIS A 225 -12.92 2.24 -2.56
CA HIS A 225 -11.95 2.05 -1.48
C HIS A 225 -12.61 2.17 -0.10
N ILE A 226 -12.10 1.43 0.88
CA ILE A 226 -12.38 1.61 2.31
C ILE A 226 -11.44 2.70 2.85
N CYS A 227 -11.95 3.66 3.60
CA CYS A 227 -11.19 4.74 4.21
C CYS A 227 -11.75 5.13 5.58
N LEU A 228 -11.01 5.94 6.33
CA LEU A 228 -11.52 6.57 7.55
C LEU A 228 -12.52 7.71 7.21
N PRO A 229 -13.56 7.93 8.03
CA PRO A 229 -14.57 8.96 7.78
C PRO A 229 -13.99 10.36 7.59
N GLN A 230 -13.04 10.76 8.46
CA GLN A 230 -12.42 12.09 8.43
C GLN A 230 -11.59 12.36 7.18
N ASP A 231 -11.02 11.32 6.54
CA ASP A 231 -10.23 11.48 5.32
C ASP A 231 -11.12 11.53 4.06
N LEU A 232 -12.39 11.11 4.12
CA LEU A 232 -13.21 10.89 2.94
C LEU A 232 -13.44 12.16 2.11
N LYS A 233 -13.76 13.30 2.75
CA LYS A 233 -14.17 14.52 2.03
C LYS A 233 -13.04 15.08 1.15
N TRP A 234 -11.85 15.27 1.73
CA TRP A 234 -10.70 15.82 1.01
C TRP A 234 -10.17 14.85 -0.06
N LEU A 235 -10.24 13.53 0.18
CA LEU A 235 -9.92 12.50 -0.80
C LEU A 235 -10.85 12.51 -2.02
N MET A 236 -12.16 12.71 -1.79
CA MET A 236 -13.13 12.81 -2.88
C MET A 236 -12.86 14.06 -3.72
N GLU A 237 -12.77 15.25 -3.13
CA GLU A 237 -12.53 16.48 -3.91
C GLU A 237 -11.21 16.41 -4.69
N SER A 238 -10.17 15.83 -4.09
CA SER A 238 -8.86 15.60 -4.73
C SER A 238 -8.91 14.70 -5.97
N THR A 239 -9.93 13.84 -6.13
CA THR A 239 -10.03 12.86 -7.23
C THR A 239 -11.19 13.13 -8.20
N LYS A 240 -12.22 13.85 -7.74
CA LYS A 240 -13.47 14.22 -8.41
C LYS A 240 -13.33 14.72 -9.84
N GLU A 241 -12.56 15.79 -10.08
CA GLU A 241 -12.45 16.43 -11.40
C GLU A 241 -12.05 15.43 -12.50
N ARG A 242 -11.05 14.59 -12.21
CA ARG A 242 -10.56 13.60 -13.17
C ARG A 242 -11.49 12.40 -13.28
N THR A 243 -12.08 11.94 -12.18
CA THR A 243 -13.06 10.83 -12.20
C THR A 243 -14.29 11.21 -13.04
N LEU A 244 -14.84 12.42 -12.85
CA LEU A 244 -15.94 12.93 -13.67
C LEU A 244 -15.53 13.14 -15.13
N ARG A 245 -14.35 13.73 -15.41
CA ARG A 245 -13.83 13.88 -16.78
C ARG A 245 -13.65 12.53 -17.50
N ALA A 246 -13.19 11.49 -16.80
CA ALA A 246 -13.01 10.15 -17.36
C ALA A 246 -14.35 9.46 -17.66
N ASN A 247 -15.37 9.68 -16.82
CA ASN A 247 -16.72 9.13 -17.02
C ASN A 247 -17.59 9.96 -17.98
N ALA A 248 -17.24 11.21 -18.28
CA ALA A 248 -18.05 12.13 -19.07
C ALA A 248 -18.57 11.59 -20.44
N PRO A 249 -17.82 10.76 -21.21
CA PRO A 249 -18.39 10.09 -22.38
C PRO A 249 -19.53 9.14 -22.03
N ARG A 250 -19.33 8.30 -21.00
CA ARG A 250 -20.31 7.33 -20.52
C ARG A 250 -21.54 7.98 -19.89
N LEU A 251 -21.37 9.13 -19.22
CA LEU A 251 -22.50 9.92 -18.71
C LEU A 251 -23.39 10.46 -19.85
N ARG A 252 -22.81 10.87 -20.99
CA ARG A 252 -23.58 11.27 -22.18
C ARG A 252 -24.30 10.09 -22.83
N GLU A 253 -23.64 8.94 -22.96
CA GLU A 253 -24.25 7.68 -23.45
C GLU A 253 -25.43 7.20 -22.59
N LEU A 254 -25.48 7.61 -21.33
CA LEU A 254 -26.51 7.24 -20.35
C LEU A 254 -27.52 8.36 -20.11
N GLU A 255 -27.47 9.45 -20.87
CA GLU A 255 -28.38 10.60 -20.73
C GLU A 255 -28.41 11.12 -19.27
N ILE A 256 -27.20 11.30 -18.70
CA ILE A 256 -26.97 11.90 -17.39
C ILE A 256 -26.35 13.29 -17.62
N ASP A 257 -27.22 14.30 -17.65
CA ASP A 257 -26.85 15.71 -17.71
C ASP A 257 -26.98 16.39 -16.33
N ALA A 258 -26.76 17.72 -16.27
CA ALA A 258 -26.83 18.47 -15.02
C ALA A 258 -28.22 18.42 -14.35
N ASN A 259 -29.30 18.49 -15.15
CA ASN A 259 -30.67 18.42 -14.63
C ASN A 259 -30.99 17.02 -14.08
N ALA A 260 -30.55 15.95 -14.77
CA ALA A 260 -30.68 14.58 -14.27
C ALA A 260 -29.86 14.33 -12.99
N ILE A 261 -28.73 15.02 -12.81
CA ILE A 261 -27.95 14.97 -11.56
C ILE A 261 -28.67 15.73 -10.43
N GLU A 262 -29.18 16.93 -10.71
CA GLU A 262 -29.89 17.78 -9.73
C GLU A 262 -31.20 17.13 -9.24
N GLN A 263 -32.02 16.61 -10.16
CA GLN A 263 -33.23 15.87 -9.83
C GLN A 263 -32.93 14.61 -9.00
N ALA A 264 -31.91 13.84 -9.40
CA ALA A 264 -31.50 12.64 -8.65
C ALA A 264 -30.94 12.99 -7.26
N ALA A 265 -30.23 14.12 -7.14
CA ALA A 265 -29.75 14.63 -5.86
C ALA A 265 -30.91 14.96 -4.92
N GLY A 266 -31.94 15.68 -5.40
CA GLY A 266 -33.13 16.01 -4.61
C GLY A 266 -33.89 14.77 -4.12
N VAL A 267 -34.18 13.83 -5.02
CA VAL A 267 -34.90 12.58 -4.70
C VAL A 267 -34.12 11.73 -3.69
N VAL A 268 -32.84 11.46 -3.96
CA VAL A 268 -31.99 10.64 -3.07
C VAL A 268 -31.75 11.35 -1.73
N ALA A 269 -31.62 12.67 -1.70
CA ALA A 269 -31.46 13.43 -0.47
C ALA A 269 -32.71 13.37 0.41
N SER A 270 -33.91 13.57 -0.14
CA SER A 270 -35.15 13.47 0.63
C SER A 270 -35.34 12.05 1.17
N TYR A 271 -35.20 11.03 0.32
CA TYR A 271 -35.38 9.64 0.73
C TYR A 271 -34.43 9.24 1.88
N LEU A 272 -33.16 9.65 1.82
CA LEU A 272 -32.17 9.40 2.87
C LEU A 272 -32.34 10.35 4.09
N ALA A 273 -32.98 11.50 3.92
CA ALA A 273 -33.34 12.38 5.04
C ALA A 273 -34.42 11.75 5.91
N ASP A 274 -35.39 11.06 5.31
CA ASP A 274 -36.51 10.41 5.99
C ASP A 274 -36.15 9.01 6.53
N HIS A 275 -35.49 8.18 5.70
CA HIS A 275 -35.17 6.79 6.06
C HIS A 275 -33.80 6.61 6.73
N GLY A 276 -32.95 7.65 6.73
CA GLY A 276 -31.60 7.64 7.29
C GLY A 276 -30.55 6.89 6.45
N ARG A 277 -30.91 5.71 5.92
CA ARG A 277 -30.09 4.91 5.00
C ARG A 277 -30.95 4.16 3.98
N ALA A 278 -30.38 3.79 2.85
CA ALA A 278 -31.09 3.02 1.81
C ALA A 278 -30.16 2.09 1.02
N SER A 279 -30.67 0.91 0.66
CA SER A 279 -29.96 0.02 -0.26
C SER A 279 -29.93 0.61 -1.67
N ARG A 280 -28.96 0.17 -2.50
CA ARG A 280 -28.90 0.55 -3.92
C ARG A 280 -30.23 0.32 -4.63
N ASP A 281 -30.88 -0.81 -4.34
CA ASP A 281 -32.07 -1.25 -5.07
C ASP A 281 -33.33 -0.50 -4.59
N ALA A 282 -33.35 -0.04 -3.33
CA ALA A 282 -34.35 0.92 -2.84
C ALA A 282 -34.17 2.31 -3.49
N LEU A 283 -32.95 2.85 -3.54
CA LEU A 283 -32.69 4.12 -4.25
C LEU A 283 -32.99 4.01 -5.76
N PHE A 284 -32.81 2.83 -6.35
CA PHE A 284 -33.21 2.60 -7.74
C PHE A 284 -34.73 2.54 -7.90
N ALA A 285 -35.47 1.95 -6.97
CA ALA A 285 -36.94 1.98 -6.99
C ALA A 285 -37.45 3.42 -6.91
N GLU A 286 -36.88 4.24 -6.01
CA GLU A 286 -37.29 5.63 -5.80
C GLU A 286 -36.94 6.55 -6.98
N LEU A 287 -35.76 6.40 -7.58
CA LEU A 287 -35.46 7.12 -8.82
C LEU A 287 -36.43 6.74 -9.95
N ASN A 288 -36.83 5.47 -10.07
CA ASN A 288 -37.82 5.08 -11.08
C ASN A 288 -39.25 5.58 -10.75
N SER A 289 -39.65 5.67 -9.48
CA SER A 289 -40.98 6.21 -9.08
C SER A 289 -41.09 7.70 -9.43
N HIS A 290 -40.00 8.44 -9.30
CA HIS A 290 -39.84 9.82 -9.78
C HIS A 290 -39.56 9.94 -11.29
N GLY A 291 -39.76 8.87 -12.08
CA GLY A 291 -39.65 8.91 -13.54
C GLY A 291 -38.21 8.99 -14.08
N MET A 292 -37.21 8.60 -13.30
CA MET A 292 -35.79 8.61 -13.67
C MET A 292 -35.25 7.18 -13.89
N PRO A 293 -35.19 6.69 -15.15
CA PRO A 293 -34.78 5.31 -15.42
C PRO A 293 -33.39 4.97 -14.87
N THR A 294 -33.27 3.84 -14.16
CA THR A 294 -32.00 3.38 -13.56
C THR A 294 -31.35 2.18 -14.28
N ALA A 295 -32.02 1.61 -15.28
CA ALA A 295 -31.55 0.48 -16.08
C ALA A 295 -30.26 0.77 -16.89
N GLY A 296 -29.66 -0.26 -17.50
CA GLY A 296 -28.55 -0.08 -18.46
C GLY A 296 -27.25 0.49 -17.88
N GLN A 297 -27.05 0.40 -16.55
CA GLN A 297 -26.03 1.11 -15.74
C GLN A 297 -26.31 2.60 -15.45
N ARG A 298 -27.43 3.19 -15.89
CA ARG A 298 -27.75 4.60 -15.64
C ARG A 298 -27.80 4.93 -14.15
N GLY A 299 -28.50 4.11 -13.37
CA GLY A 299 -28.64 4.30 -11.92
C GLY A 299 -27.31 4.26 -11.15
N ILE A 300 -26.40 3.34 -11.49
CA ILE A 300 -25.11 3.24 -10.77
C ILE A 300 -24.17 4.40 -11.14
N HIS A 301 -24.28 4.96 -12.34
CA HIS A 301 -23.54 6.18 -12.71
C HIS A 301 -24.15 7.42 -12.05
N LEU A 302 -25.48 7.52 -11.90
CA LEU A 302 -26.12 8.57 -11.09
C LEU A 302 -25.61 8.53 -9.64
N LEU A 303 -25.71 7.37 -8.95
CA LEU A 303 -25.21 7.24 -7.57
C LEU A 303 -23.70 7.51 -7.46
N MET A 304 -22.89 7.09 -8.45
CA MET A 304 -21.47 7.41 -8.49
C MET A 304 -21.23 8.93 -8.58
N VAL A 305 -21.96 9.64 -9.44
CA VAL A 305 -21.86 11.10 -9.54
C VAL A 305 -22.31 11.79 -8.24
N LEU A 306 -23.38 11.33 -7.59
CA LEU A 306 -23.82 11.86 -6.29
C LEU A 306 -22.74 11.68 -5.19
N VAL A 307 -21.98 10.59 -5.23
CA VAL A 307 -20.79 10.40 -4.36
C VAL A 307 -19.64 11.35 -4.76
N GLN A 308 -19.34 11.54 -6.05
CA GLN A 308 -18.31 12.50 -6.49
C GLN A 308 -18.67 13.95 -6.14
N HIS A 309 -19.96 14.27 -6.02
CA HIS A 309 -20.46 15.56 -5.54
C HIS A 309 -20.56 15.67 -4.01
N GLY A 310 -20.24 14.59 -3.27
CA GLY A 310 -20.21 14.59 -1.81
C GLY A 310 -21.57 14.50 -1.11
N LEU A 311 -22.65 14.17 -1.84
CA LEU A 311 -23.99 14.07 -1.24
C LEU A 311 -24.16 12.81 -0.38
N ILE A 312 -23.65 11.68 -0.86
CA ILE A 312 -23.82 10.36 -0.23
C ILE A 312 -22.49 9.61 -0.13
N CYS A 313 -22.44 8.58 0.72
CA CYS A 313 -21.36 7.59 0.75
C CYS A 313 -21.92 6.19 1.07
N LEU A 314 -21.10 5.14 0.90
CA LEU A 314 -21.47 3.78 1.32
C LEU A 314 -20.94 3.54 2.74
N GLY A 315 -21.85 3.26 3.68
CA GLY A 315 -21.51 3.12 5.10
C GLY A 315 -21.94 1.75 5.63
N PRO A 316 -23.05 1.68 6.38
CA PRO A 316 -23.45 0.49 7.13
C PRO A 316 -23.75 -0.72 6.24
N ILE A 317 -23.52 -1.90 6.80
CA ILE A 317 -23.87 -3.20 6.21
C ILE A 317 -25.24 -3.61 6.79
N PRO A 318 -26.27 -3.88 5.98
CA PRO A 318 -27.55 -4.39 6.46
C PRO A 318 -27.39 -5.71 7.24
N ALA A 319 -28.15 -5.89 8.32
CA ALA A 319 -28.05 -7.07 9.18
C ALA A 319 -28.42 -8.39 8.48
N ASP A 320 -29.20 -8.32 7.39
CA ASP A 320 -29.61 -9.42 6.53
C ASP A 320 -28.74 -9.55 5.24
N ALA A 321 -27.69 -8.74 5.09
CA ALA A 321 -26.86 -8.67 3.88
C ALA A 321 -26.14 -9.99 3.56
N LYS A 322 -26.75 -10.80 2.69
CA LYS A 322 -26.22 -12.11 2.25
C LYS A 322 -24.91 -12.03 1.45
N LEU A 323 -24.48 -10.84 1.02
CA LEU A 323 -23.36 -10.60 0.10
C LEU A 323 -22.61 -9.29 0.44
N ALA A 324 -21.82 -8.76 -0.50
CA ALA A 324 -21.08 -7.50 -0.43
C ALA A 324 -21.96 -6.22 -0.50
N ALA A 325 -23.19 -6.29 0.00
CA ALA A 325 -24.12 -5.17 0.02
C ALA A 325 -23.79 -4.19 1.17
N GLN A 326 -23.96 -2.91 0.91
CA GLN A 326 -23.93 -1.81 1.87
C GLN A 326 -25.04 -0.83 1.50
N ASP A 327 -25.58 -0.15 2.51
CA ASP A 327 -26.50 0.95 2.29
C ASP A 327 -25.74 2.25 2.03
N PHE A 328 -26.38 3.12 1.26
CA PHE A 328 -26.01 4.52 1.11
C PHE A 328 -26.59 5.34 2.25
N VAL A 329 -25.84 6.36 2.67
CA VAL A 329 -26.23 7.36 3.66
C VAL A 329 -25.87 8.75 3.13
N LEU A 330 -26.57 9.79 3.60
CA LEU A 330 -26.13 11.18 3.41
C LEU A 330 -24.73 11.35 4.03
N LEU A 331 -23.80 11.97 3.31
CA LEU A 331 -22.41 12.11 3.78
C LEU A 331 -22.35 12.83 5.13
N GLU A 332 -23.09 13.95 5.26
CA GLU A 332 -23.16 14.79 6.46
C GLU A 332 -23.79 14.10 7.68
N ARG A 333 -24.51 12.99 7.48
CA ARG A 333 -25.07 12.15 8.56
C ARG A 333 -24.23 10.91 8.85
N GLY A 334 -23.61 10.34 7.81
CA GLY A 334 -22.77 9.13 7.91
C GLY A 334 -21.33 9.41 8.34
N VAL A 335 -20.88 10.67 8.27
CA VAL A 335 -19.52 11.11 8.59
C VAL A 335 -19.60 12.34 9.48
N THR A 336 -19.43 12.15 10.79
CA THR A 336 -19.48 13.22 11.82
C THR A 336 -18.12 13.87 12.09
N GLU A 337 -17.03 13.22 11.68
CA GLU A 337 -15.68 13.74 11.80
C GLU A 337 -15.16 14.10 10.40
N HIS A 338 -14.55 15.27 10.25
CA HIS A 338 -13.96 15.75 9.01
C HIS A 338 -12.58 16.34 9.27
N GLN A 339 -11.61 15.98 8.44
CA GLN A 339 -10.32 16.65 8.35
C GLN A 339 -10.21 17.29 6.96
N GLU A 340 -9.70 18.51 6.89
CA GLU A 340 -9.32 19.16 5.64
C GLU A 340 -7.84 19.55 5.78
N PRO A 341 -6.90 18.88 5.07
CA PRO A 341 -5.48 19.21 5.15
C PRO A 341 -5.20 20.54 4.45
N GLU A 342 -4.28 21.35 5.00
CA GLU A 342 -3.89 22.66 4.44
C GLU A 342 -3.44 22.57 2.97
N ASN A 343 -2.82 21.45 2.59
CA ASN A 343 -2.51 21.12 1.21
C ASN A 343 -2.86 19.64 0.91
N PRO A 344 -4.03 19.35 0.32
CA PRO A 344 -4.47 17.98 0.03
C PRO A 344 -3.52 17.17 -0.86
N LEU A 345 -2.76 17.83 -1.75
CA LEU A 345 -1.78 17.13 -2.60
C LEU A 345 -0.53 16.72 -1.82
N HIS A 346 -0.08 17.54 -0.86
CA HIS A 346 1.03 17.21 0.03
C HIS A 346 0.66 16.02 0.92
N GLU A 347 -0.50 16.10 1.59
CA GLU A 347 -1.02 15.02 2.43
C GLU A 347 -1.20 13.71 1.63
N LEU A 348 -1.77 13.78 0.42
CA LEU A 348 -1.95 12.62 -0.46
C LEU A 348 -0.63 11.95 -0.84
N LEU A 349 0.42 12.72 -1.15
CA LEU A 349 1.72 12.17 -1.52
C LEU A 349 2.48 11.62 -0.30
N LEU A 350 2.42 12.30 0.84
CA LEU A 350 3.01 11.83 2.10
C LEU A 350 2.36 10.54 2.58
N ARG A 351 1.01 10.50 2.68
CA ARG A 351 0.27 9.29 3.08
C ARG A 351 0.52 8.13 2.11
N TYR A 352 0.56 8.39 0.79
CA TYR A 352 0.89 7.35 -0.19
C TYR A 352 2.31 6.81 0.00
N LEU A 353 3.33 7.66 0.09
CA LEU A 353 4.72 7.21 0.22
C LEU A 353 5.01 6.59 1.61
N GLY A 354 4.29 7.00 2.66
CA GLY A 354 4.39 6.41 4.00
C GLY A 354 3.81 4.99 4.10
N SER A 355 2.85 4.64 3.24
CA SER A 355 2.20 3.33 3.20
C SER A 355 2.66 2.42 2.06
N HIS A 356 3.08 2.99 0.92
CA HIS A 356 3.46 2.25 -0.29
C HIS A 356 4.95 2.42 -0.66
N GLY A 357 5.71 3.21 0.11
CA GLY A 357 7.14 3.40 -0.11
C GLY A 357 7.96 2.10 0.10
N PRO A 358 9.08 1.90 -0.62
CA PRO A 358 9.62 2.78 -1.66
C PRO A 358 8.84 2.68 -2.98
N ALA A 359 8.42 3.84 -3.49
CA ALA A 359 7.63 3.99 -4.71
C ALA A 359 8.13 5.15 -5.56
N THR A 360 7.86 5.12 -6.87
CA THR A 360 8.20 6.24 -7.76
C THR A 360 7.08 7.28 -7.77
N LEU A 361 7.38 8.52 -8.18
CA LEU A 361 6.34 9.53 -8.42
C LEU A 361 5.40 9.16 -9.58
N ARG A 362 5.79 8.19 -10.43
CA ARG A 362 4.95 7.58 -11.46
C ARG A 362 3.95 6.61 -10.86
N ASP A 363 4.37 5.78 -9.90
CA ASP A 363 3.47 4.93 -9.11
C ASP A 363 2.47 5.79 -8.31
N ALA A 364 2.94 6.88 -7.68
CA ALA A 364 2.09 7.83 -6.97
C ALA A 364 1.05 8.48 -7.88
N ALA A 365 1.45 9.00 -9.05
CA ALA A 365 0.52 9.58 -10.03
C ALA A 365 -0.49 8.56 -10.57
N TRP A 366 -0.06 7.32 -10.79
CA TRP A 366 -0.93 6.21 -11.19
C TRP A 366 -1.96 5.86 -10.12
N TYR A 367 -1.50 5.64 -8.87
CA TYR A 367 -2.37 5.25 -7.76
C TYR A 367 -3.39 6.34 -7.46
N THR A 368 -2.94 7.57 -7.24
CA THR A 368 -3.82 8.71 -6.91
C THR A 368 -4.73 9.13 -8.07
N GLY A 369 -4.37 8.76 -9.30
CA GLY A 369 -4.97 9.32 -10.50
C GLY A 369 -4.53 10.75 -10.81
N GLN A 370 -3.49 11.29 -10.17
CA GLN A 370 -2.97 12.63 -10.46
C GLN A 370 -2.12 12.67 -11.74
N THR A 371 -1.64 13.85 -12.13
CA THR A 371 -0.64 13.96 -13.20
C THR A 371 0.77 13.78 -12.63
N LEU A 372 1.69 13.23 -13.43
CA LEU A 372 3.10 13.13 -13.04
C LEU A 372 3.74 14.52 -12.85
N THR A 373 3.26 15.54 -13.56
CA THR A 373 3.67 16.94 -13.34
C THR A 373 3.22 17.46 -11.98
N THR A 374 1.97 17.16 -11.57
CA THR A 374 1.45 17.46 -10.22
C THR A 374 2.34 16.82 -9.16
N MET A 375 2.56 15.50 -9.26
CA MET A 375 3.34 14.75 -8.27
C MET A 375 4.81 15.18 -8.20
N ARG A 376 5.43 15.57 -9.32
CA ARG A 376 6.78 16.15 -9.34
C ARG A 376 6.83 17.52 -8.67
N ARG A 377 5.82 18.37 -8.87
CA ARG A 377 5.73 19.68 -8.20
C ARG A 377 5.56 19.48 -6.69
N THR A 378 4.59 18.68 -6.27
CA THR A 378 4.33 18.33 -4.86
C THR A 378 5.55 17.73 -4.17
N ALA A 379 6.28 16.81 -4.82
CA ALA A 379 7.52 16.27 -4.25
C ALA A 379 8.61 17.34 -4.07
N SER A 380 8.73 18.29 -5.02
CA SER A 380 9.67 19.40 -4.92
C SER A 380 9.27 20.44 -3.87
N GLU A 381 7.98 20.60 -3.60
CA GLU A 381 7.45 21.47 -2.54
C GLU A 381 7.65 20.85 -1.14
N LEU A 382 7.54 19.53 -1.01
CA LEU A 382 7.74 18.78 0.24
C LEU A 382 9.21 18.69 0.71
N GLY A 383 10.16 18.86 -0.20
CA GLY A 383 11.59 18.97 0.09
C GLY A 383 12.13 17.82 0.96
N THR A 384 12.73 18.16 2.10
CA THR A 384 13.36 17.22 3.05
C THR A 384 12.38 16.29 3.79
N SER A 385 11.07 16.40 3.52
CA SER A 385 10.07 15.42 3.98
C SER A 385 10.13 14.11 3.19
N LEU A 386 10.79 14.12 2.03
CA LEU A 386 10.96 12.96 1.15
C LEU A 386 12.45 12.66 0.93
N VAL A 387 12.81 11.37 0.97
CA VAL A 387 14.18 10.90 0.76
C VAL A 387 14.23 10.00 -0.48
N GLN A 388 15.14 10.30 -1.41
CA GLN A 388 15.45 9.43 -2.54
C GLN A 388 16.36 8.29 -2.08
N VAL A 389 15.90 7.05 -2.23
CA VAL A 389 16.58 5.84 -1.74
C VAL A 389 17.19 4.98 -2.86
N GLY A 390 16.97 5.35 -4.12
CA GLY A 390 17.57 4.72 -5.30
C GLY A 390 16.83 5.12 -6.58
N VAL A 391 17.08 4.39 -7.67
CA VAL A 391 16.31 4.46 -8.92
C VAL A 391 15.87 3.08 -9.39
N ASP A 392 14.83 3.00 -10.23
CA ASP A 392 14.53 1.79 -10.98
C ASP A 392 15.42 1.64 -12.23
N GLU A 393 15.23 0.55 -12.98
CA GLU A 393 15.94 0.25 -14.23
C GLU A 393 15.75 1.29 -15.35
N HIS A 394 14.73 2.16 -15.26
CA HIS A 394 14.47 3.26 -16.20
C HIS A 394 15.01 4.61 -15.69
N GLY A 395 15.61 4.63 -14.49
CA GLY A 395 16.09 5.84 -13.84
C GLY A 395 15.03 6.64 -13.09
N ASP A 396 13.78 6.13 -12.94
CA ASP A 396 12.79 6.81 -12.10
C ASP A 396 13.17 6.62 -10.62
N ALA A 397 13.24 7.74 -9.89
CA ALA A 397 13.63 7.76 -8.49
C ALA A 397 12.60 7.08 -7.57
N TYR A 398 13.08 6.19 -6.69
CA TYR A 398 12.31 5.66 -5.57
C TYR A 398 12.39 6.59 -4.37
N TRP A 399 11.22 6.93 -3.81
CA TRP A 399 11.07 7.82 -2.67
C TRP A 399 10.45 7.11 -1.47
N VAL A 400 10.84 7.58 -0.28
CA VAL A 400 10.22 7.29 1.01
C VAL A 400 9.93 8.60 1.74
N VAL A 401 9.07 8.56 2.75
CA VAL A 401 8.91 9.69 3.69
C VAL A 401 9.98 9.59 4.78
N THR A 402 10.55 10.72 5.18
CA THR A 402 11.56 10.80 6.25
C THR A 402 10.99 10.24 7.56
N GLY A 403 11.73 9.34 8.22
CA GLY A 403 11.34 8.63 9.43
C GLY A 403 10.36 7.46 9.22
N SER A 404 9.97 7.14 7.99
CA SER A 404 8.98 6.09 7.70
C SER A 404 9.48 4.65 7.92
N ARG A 405 8.54 3.70 8.03
CA ARG A 405 8.83 2.26 8.06
C ARG A 405 9.67 1.79 6.86
N ALA A 406 9.51 2.43 5.70
CA ALA A 406 10.33 2.16 4.52
C ALA A 406 11.80 2.51 4.75
N GLU A 407 12.07 3.71 5.27
CA GLU A 407 13.43 4.21 5.52
C GLU A 407 14.14 3.37 6.59
N GLN A 408 13.47 3.12 7.72
CA GLN A 408 13.98 2.26 8.81
C GLN A 408 14.35 0.85 8.30
N SER A 409 13.52 0.27 7.42
CA SER A 409 13.77 -1.04 6.79
C SER A 409 14.94 -1.04 5.78
N LEU A 410 15.36 0.13 5.29
CA LEU A 410 16.50 0.27 4.37
C LEU A 410 17.81 0.58 5.13
N GLU A 411 17.73 1.28 6.26
CA GLU A 411 18.87 1.53 7.16
C GLU A 411 19.30 0.27 7.92
N ALA A 412 18.34 -0.59 8.30
CA ALA A 412 18.61 -1.86 8.98
C ALA A 412 18.03 -3.07 8.20
N PRO A 413 18.72 -3.60 7.17
CA PRO A 413 18.32 -4.79 6.41
C PRO A 413 18.41 -6.10 7.21
N GLY A 414 17.57 -6.27 8.24
CA GLY A 414 17.68 -7.33 9.23
C GLY A 414 16.94 -8.64 8.94
N LEU A 415 16.13 -8.72 7.88
CA LEU A 415 15.24 -9.86 7.64
C LEU A 415 15.86 -10.92 6.71
N LEU A 416 16.42 -11.97 7.32
CA LEU A 416 16.76 -13.22 6.66
C LEU A 416 15.49 -14.04 6.34
N GLY A 417 14.78 -13.57 5.32
CA GLY A 417 13.53 -14.17 4.81
C GLY A 417 12.30 -13.35 5.19
N LEU A 418 11.48 -13.03 4.19
CA LEU A 418 10.18 -12.38 4.38
C LEU A 418 9.07 -13.43 4.58
N PRO A 419 8.08 -13.16 5.43
CA PRO A 419 7.06 -14.13 5.80
C PRO A 419 6.05 -14.35 4.65
N LEU A 420 5.60 -15.60 4.49
CA LEU A 420 4.54 -15.96 3.56
C LEU A 420 3.25 -15.16 3.85
N ARG A 421 2.59 -14.64 2.82
CA ARG A 421 1.26 -14.02 2.91
C ARG A 421 0.34 -14.61 1.85
N LEU A 422 -0.94 -14.66 2.19
CA LEU A 422 -2.02 -15.02 1.28
C LEU A 422 -2.78 -13.73 0.95
N LEU A 423 -2.54 -13.13 -0.22
CA LEU A 423 -3.15 -11.85 -0.54
C LEU A 423 -4.53 -12.03 -1.17
N GLY A 424 -5.43 -11.09 -0.87
CA GLY A 424 -6.75 -11.04 -1.48
C GLY A 424 -6.69 -10.64 -2.95
N GLY A 425 -7.80 -10.82 -3.67
CA GLY A 425 -7.96 -10.18 -4.96
C GLY A 425 -7.97 -8.66 -4.77
N PHE A 426 -7.44 -7.90 -5.72
CA PHE A 426 -7.33 -6.45 -5.62
C PHE A 426 -6.50 -5.89 -4.43
N ASP A 427 -5.62 -6.68 -3.79
CA ASP A 427 -4.80 -6.17 -2.68
C ASP A 427 -3.78 -5.10 -3.13
N GLU A 428 -3.65 -4.03 -2.33
CA GLU A 428 -2.77 -2.89 -2.58
C GLU A 428 -1.29 -3.27 -2.75
N TYR A 429 -0.83 -4.41 -2.23
CA TYR A 429 0.56 -4.82 -2.48
C TYR A 429 0.85 -4.99 -3.98
N TYR A 430 -0.17 -5.31 -4.79
CA TYR A 430 -0.04 -5.38 -6.24
C TYR A 430 -0.66 -4.17 -6.97
N LEU A 431 -1.78 -3.62 -6.49
CA LEU A 431 -2.53 -2.62 -7.26
C LEU A 431 -1.94 -1.21 -7.27
N SER A 432 -1.32 -0.74 -6.18
CA SER A 432 -0.92 0.67 -6.00
C SER A 432 0.34 1.09 -6.75
N TYR A 433 0.91 0.22 -7.59
CA TYR A 433 2.09 0.48 -8.40
C TYR A 433 1.74 0.45 -9.89
N ALA A 434 2.37 1.35 -10.64
CA ALA A 434 2.38 1.32 -12.10
C ALA A 434 3.37 0.25 -12.60
N ASN A 435 4.57 0.21 -12.03
CA ASN A 435 5.56 -0.84 -12.34
C ASN A 435 5.41 -2.03 -11.37
N ARG A 436 4.67 -3.05 -11.80
CA ARG A 436 4.40 -4.27 -11.00
C ARG A 436 5.48 -5.37 -11.10
N ARG A 437 6.46 -5.19 -11.98
CA ARG A 437 7.52 -6.18 -12.28
C ARG A 437 8.44 -6.58 -11.10
N PRO A 438 8.71 -5.71 -10.09
CA PRO A 438 9.39 -6.16 -8.88
C PRO A 438 8.64 -7.29 -8.17
N ILE A 439 7.31 -7.26 -8.21
CA ILE A 439 6.42 -8.13 -7.43
C ILE A 439 6.01 -9.36 -8.23
N ALA A 440 5.69 -9.21 -9.52
CA ALA A 440 5.28 -10.31 -10.39
C ALA A 440 5.95 -10.17 -11.77
N ASP A 441 6.55 -11.23 -12.30
CA ASP A 441 6.96 -11.27 -13.71
C ASP A 441 5.75 -11.26 -14.66
N GLU A 442 5.96 -11.17 -15.97
CA GLU A 442 4.84 -11.11 -16.91
C GLU A 442 3.93 -12.35 -16.92
N ALA A 443 4.47 -13.56 -16.69
CA ALA A 443 3.66 -14.78 -16.65
C ALA A 443 2.79 -14.80 -15.39
N MET A 444 3.34 -14.35 -14.27
CA MET A 444 2.60 -14.17 -13.01
C MET A 444 1.57 -13.02 -13.11
N GLN A 445 1.90 -11.90 -13.76
CA GLN A 445 0.95 -10.80 -14.02
C GLN A 445 -0.23 -11.26 -14.89
N ARG A 446 0.03 -12.05 -15.95
CA ARG A 446 -1.01 -12.66 -16.79
C ARG A 446 -1.89 -13.67 -16.04
N GLN A 447 -1.37 -14.33 -15.00
CA GLN A 447 -2.18 -15.19 -14.13
C GLN A 447 -3.03 -14.38 -13.13
N ILE A 448 -2.48 -13.32 -12.52
CA ILE A 448 -3.23 -12.46 -11.58
C ILE A 448 -4.34 -11.69 -12.29
N ALA A 449 -4.10 -11.21 -13.51
CA ALA A 449 -5.07 -10.46 -14.31
C ALA A 449 -5.33 -11.14 -15.68
N PRO A 450 -6.05 -12.28 -15.71
CA PRO A 450 -6.18 -13.11 -16.91
C PRO A 450 -7.21 -12.58 -17.93
N GLY A 451 -7.94 -11.50 -17.60
CA GLY A 451 -9.03 -10.98 -18.42
C GLY A 451 -9.04 -9.46 -18.54
N LYS A 452 -9.59 -8.96 -19.64
CA LYS A 452 -9.79 -7.51 -19.91
C LYS A 452 -10.87 -6.86 -19.02
N ASN A 453 -11.53 -7.63 -18.15
CA ASN A 453 -12.60 -7.17 -17.25
C ASN A 453 -12.08 -6.50 -15.96
N GLY A 454 -10.76 -6.35 -15.79
CA GLY A 454 -10.18 -5.70 -14.61
C GLY A 454 -10.26 -6.53 -13.32
N MET A 455 -10.52 -7.84 -13.41
CA MET A 455 -10.48 -8.74 -12.26
C MET A 455 -9.03 -9.08 -11.90
N PHE A 456 -8.72 -8.97 -10.61
CA PHE A 456 -7.42 -9.35 -10.05
C PHE A 456 -7.62 -10.53 -9.09
N LEU A 457 -7.06 -11.69 -9.45
CA LEU A 457 -7.13 -12.92 -8.68
C LEU A 457 -6.25 -12.84 -7.41
N PRO A 458 -6.59 -13.56 -6.34
CA PRO A 458 -5.79 -13.62 -5.14
C PRO A 458 -4.56 -14.54 -5.36
N PHE A 459 -3.43 -14.25 -4.69
CA PHE A 459 -2.15 -14.92 -4.95
C PHE A 459 -1.29 -15.09 -3.67
N TRP A 460 -0.36 -16.04 -3.71
CA TRP A 460 0.64 -16.24 -2.65
C TRP A 460 1.79 -15.23 -2.80
N LEU A 461 2.20 -14.61 -1.69
CA LEU A 461 3.36 -13.75 -1.62
C LEU A 461 4.50 -14.44 -0.85
N GLU A 462 5.56 -14.83 -1.57
CA GLU A 462 6.76 -15.48 -1.03
C GLU A 462 7.99 -14.60 -1.31
N GLN A 463 8.80 -14.33 -0.28
CA GLN A 463 9.93 -13.38 -0.38
C GLN A 463 9.55 -12.01 -0.98
N GLY A 464 8.32 -11.54 -0.71
CA GLY A 464 7.79 -10.28 -1.24
C GLY A 464 7.42 -10.31 -2.73
N ARG A 465 7.42 -11.48 -3.38
CA ARG A 465 7.03 -11.66 -4.79
C ARG A 465 5.81 -12.56 -4.90
N ALA A 466 4.99 -12.33 -5.92
CA ALA A 466 3.88 -13.21 -6.25
C ALA A 466 4.43 -14.54 -6.78
N LYS A 467 4.06 -15.65 -6.14
CA LYS A 467 4.54 -17.01 -6.44
C LYS A 467 3.63 -17.74 -7.43
N GLU A 468 2.34 -17.77 -7.10
CA GLU A 468 1.29 -18.42 -7.88
C GLU A 468 -0.09 -17.84 -7.51
N VAL A 469 -1.07 -17.93 -8.42
CA VAL A 469 -2.47 -17.65 -8.09
C VAL A 469 -3.07 -18.84 -7.36
N TRP A 470 -3.91 -18.58 -6.36
CA TRP A 470 -4.38 -19.64 -5.48
C TRP A 470 -5.89 -19.90 -5.61
N ASN A 471 -6.27 -21.17 -5.44
CA ASN A 471 -7.65 -21.64 -5.63
C ASN A 471 -8.37 -21.77 -4.27
N ALA A 472 -9.44 -21.01 -4.07
CA ALA A 472 -10.33 -21.08 -2.90
C ALA A 472 -10.75 -22.52 -2.51
N LYS A 473 -10.83 -23.44 -3.48
CA LYS A 473 -11.29 -24.82 -3.30
C LYS A 473 -10.19 -25.84 -3.00
N ALA A 474 -8.91 -25.45 -3.01
CA ALA A 474 -7.78 -26.34 -2.76
C ALA A 474 -6.90 -25.79 -1.64
N ALA A 475 -6.72 -26.57 -0.57
CA ALA A 475 -5.80 -26.23 0.51
C ALA A 475 -4.35 -26.59 0.10
N PRO A 476 -3.34 -25.77 0.46
CA PRO A 476 -1.93 -26.15 0.32
C PRO A 476 -1.59 -27.37 1.18
N ALA A 477 -0.58 -28.14 0.76
CA ALA A 477 -0.09 -29.30 1.50
C ALA A 477 0.91 -28.92 2.62
N ASP A 478 1.45 -27.69 2.62
CA ASP A 478 2.36 -27.23 3.67
C ASP A 478 1.59 -26.64 4.87
N PRO A 479 2.11 -26.74 6.12
CA PRO A 479 1.38 -26.29 7.29
C PRO A 479 1.10 -24.78 7.36
N ILE A 480 1.93 -23.94 6.74
CA ILE A 480 1.80 -22.48 6.80
C ILE A 480 0.77 -22.02 5.76
N GLY A 481 0.84 -22.56 4.55
CA GLY A 481 -0.17 -22.38 3.52
C GLY A 481 -1.54 -22.88 3.97
N ALA A 482 -1.63 -24.07 4.58
CA ALA A 482 -2.87 -24.60 5.14
C ALA A 482 -3.47 -23.68 6.23
N ALA A 483 -2.65 -23.14 7.14
CA ALA A 483 -3.12 -22.21 8.18
C ALA A 483 -3.59 -20.85 7.60
N LEU A 484 -2.89 -20.32 6.59
CA LEU A 484 -3.28 -19.07 5.92
C LEU A 484 -4.57 -19.25 5.07
N HIS A 485 -4.70 -20.40 4.41
CA HIS A 485 -5.91 -20.82 3.68
C HIS A 485 -7.12 -20.91 4.62
N GLN A 486 -6.97 -21.60 5.76
CA GLN A 486 -8.00 -21.72 6.78
C GLN A 486 -8.40 -20.34 7.34
N ARG A 487 -7.45 -19.44 7.67
CA ARG A 487 -7.74 -18.07 8.11
C ARG A 487 -8.59 -17.29 7.10
N TYR A 488 -8.32 -17.44 5.80
CA TYR A 488 -9.10 -16.79 4.75
C TYR A 488 -10.51 -17.39 4.62
N LEU A 489 -10.65 -18.72 4.73
CA LEU A 489 -11.97 -19.37 4.73
C LEU A 489 -12.81 -18.90 5.93
N GLU A 490 -12.25 -18.90 7.13
CA GLU A 490 -12.89 -18.42 8.36
C GLU A 490 -13.31 -16.96 8.24
N PHE A 491 -12.47 -16.09 7.66
CA PHE A 491 -12.82 -14.69 7.41
C PHE A 491 -13.97 -14.54 6.39
N ARG A 492 -14.05 -15.41 5.38
CA ARG A 492 -15.14 -15.38 4.39
C ARG A 492 -16.46 -15.88 4.95
N THR A 493 -16.43 -16.96 5.72
CA THR A 493 -17.64 -17.53 6.33
C THR A 493 -18.16 -16.60 7.41
N ILE A 494 -19.33 -16.01 7.19
CA ILE A 494 -20.08 -15.39 8.29
C ILE A 494 -20.56 -16.52 9.20
N ARG A 495 -19.78 -16.84 10.23
CA ARG A 495 -20.39 -17.39 11.44
C ARG A 495 -21.24 -16.26 12.02
N GLN A 496 -22.56 -16.41 11.94
CA GLN A 496 -23.42 -15.70 12.88
C GLN A 496 -22.93 -16.06 14.29
N PRO A 497 -22.91 -15.11 15.24
CA PRO A 497 -22.68 -15.47 16.64
C PRO A 497 -23.71 -16.53 17.04
N ALA A 498 -23.33 -17.43 17.94
CA ALA A 498 -24.29 -18.35 18.51
C ALA A 498 -25.43 -17.53 19.15
N LYS A 499 -26.67 -18.02 19.00
CA LYS A 499 -27.78 -17.55 19.83
C LYS A 499 -27.66 -18.30 21.16
N ASP A 500 -26.90 -17.70 22.07
CA ASP A 500 -26.90 -18.03 23.49
C ASP A 500 -28.25 -17.66 24.14
#